data_AF-Q1D1S6-F1
#
_entry.id   AF-Q1D1S6-F1
#
_cell.length_a   1.000
_cell.length_b   1.000
_cell.length_c   1.000
_cell.angle_alpha   90.00
_cell.angle_beta   90.00
_cell.angle_gamma   90.00
#
_symmetry.space_group_name_H-M   'P 1'
#
loop_
_entity.id
_entity.type
_entity.pdbx_description
1 polymer ?
#
loop_
_entity_poly.entity_id
_entity_poly.type
_entity_poly.pdbx_seq_one_letter_code
_entity_poly.pdbx_strand_id
1 'polypeptide(L)'
;MECASAHRLRCALSTQRKACRKLRRGATVACRICRWKELEMERNDEKGFFSWVTSLVRDHRGALAAVARNEGLLADDALDAVQDAFATFLGLPHARKLAYEEDDSRNLLAILVRNHSRNRRRRHELARPHLSDSEVVESLADDRESVDSLIAHAEAHVLAFQCVEKLAAVQRQVVTLRLLEDQPGVRVADLLGTTPGNVAVLLHRAKRELRACMEE
;
A
#
# COMPACT_ATOMS: atom_id res chain seq x y z
N MET A 1 47.89 -19.25 9.13
CA MET A 1 48.23 -20.66 9.39
C MET A 1 48.22 -21.00 10.88
N GLU A 2 47.40 -20.33 11.70
CA GLU A 2 47.33 -20.54 13.16
C GLU A 2 45.89 -20.73 13.65
N CYS A 3 45.14 -21.66 13.05
CA CYS A 3 43.83 -22.09 13.60
C CYS A 3 43.73 -23.60 13.85
N ALA A 4 44.81 -24.36 13.62
CA ALA A 4 44.76 -25.83 13.62
C ALA A 4 44.98 -26.50 15.00
N SER A 5 45.31 -25.74 16.05
CA SER A 5 45.74 -26.30 17.35
C SER A 5 44.67 -26.29 18.45
N ALA A 6 43.66 -25.42 18.39
CA ALA A 6 42.67 -25.30 19.48
C ALA A 6 41.44 -26.23 19.36
N HIS A 7 41.18 -26.83 18.19
CA HIS A 7 39.97 -27.64 17.97
C HIS A 7 40.16 -29.15 18.11
N ARG A 8 41.32 -29.61 18.63
CA ARG A 8 41.65 -31.03 18.74
C ARG A 8 41.29 -31.66 20.09
N LEU A 9 40.82 -30.88 21.08
CA LEU A 9 40.60 -31.34 22.45
C LEU A 9 39.13 -31.49 22.90
N ARG A 10 38.13 -31.06 22.11
CA ARG A 10 36.70 -31.28 22.43
C ARG A 10 36.04 -32.46 21.69
N CYS A 11 36.83 -33.50 21.38
CA CYS A 11 36.33 -34.74 20.77
C CYS A 11 36.76 -36.01 21.53
N ALA A 12 36.95 -35.90 22.85
CA ALA A 12 37.40 -37.00 23.71
C ALA A 12 36.29 -37.65 24.56
N LEU A 13 35.05 -37.14 24.56
CA LEU A 13 34.02 -37.53 25.54
C LEU A 13 32.67 -37.95 24.96
N SER A 14 32.63 -38.52 23.76
CA SER A 14 31.44 -39.25 23.34
C SER A 14 31.77 -40.59 22.69
N THR A 15 31.03 -41.59 23.13
CA THR A 15 31.10 -43.03 22.89
C THR A 15 30.79 -43.45 21.45
N GLN A 16 31.10 -42.61 20.44
CA GLN A 16 30.75 -42.86 19.03
C GLN A 16 31.96 -42.81 18.08
N ARG A 17 33.07 -43.44 18.49
CA ARG A 17 34.25 -43.63 17.61
C ARG A 17 34.00 -44.56 16.42
N LYS A 18 32.93 -45.36 16.41
CA LYS A 18 32.72 -46.37 15.35
C LYS A 18 32.11 -45.81 14.05
N ALA A 19 31.41 -44.68 14.08
CA ALA A 19 30.77 -44.13 12.88
C ALA A 19 31.71 -43.35 11.94
N CYS A 20 32.87 -42.87 12.44
CA CYS A 20 33.74 -41.96 11.67
C CYS A 20 34.89 -42.66 10.92
N ARG A 21 35.06 -43.99 11.05
CA ARG A 21 36.29 -44.68 10.57
C ARG A 21 36.26 -45.13 9.10
N LYS A 22 35.28 -44.72 8.29
CA LYS A 22 35.17 -45.15 6.88
C LYS A 22 34.85 -44.02 5.92
N LEU A 23 35.59 -42.92 6.01
CA LEU A 23 35.68 -41.89 4.96
C LEU A 23 37.16 -41.53 4.77
N ARG A 24 37.89 -42.43 4.10
CA ARG A 24 39.21 -42.11 3.55
C ARG A 24 39.04 -41.72 2.08
N ARG A 25 39.60 -40.55 1.76
CA ARG A 25 39.96 -40.00 0.44
C ARG A 25 38.86 -39.21 -0.29
N GLY A 26 39.05 -37.89 -0.29
CA GLY A 26 38.68 -37.01 -1.40
C GLY A 26 37.21 -36.63 -1.53
N ALA A 27 36.67 -35.83 -0.60
CA ALA A 27 35.60 -34.87 -0.88
C ALA A 27 35.42 -33.95 0.33
N THR A 28 35.32 -32.64 0.09
CA THR A 28 34.84 -31.59 0.99
C THR A 28 33.36 -31.80 1.31
N VAL A 29 33.02 -32.90 1.98
CA VAL A 29 31.67 -33.11 2.51
C VAL A 29 31.71 -32.79 3.98
N ALA A 30 31.30 -31.57 4.32
CA ALA A 30 30.92 -31.23 5.68
C ALA A 30 29.99 -32.35 6.17
N CYS A 31 30.40 -33.04 7.24
CA CYS A 31 29.67 -34.15 7.83
C CYS A 31 28.19 -33.74 7.99
N ARG A 32 27.24 -34.57 7.52
CA ARG A 32 25.80 -34.32 7.73
C ARG A 32 25.55 -33.95 9.19
N ILE A 33 26.13 -34.65 10.15
CA ILE A 33 25.95 -34.37 11.58
C ILE A 33 26.39 -32.95 12.00
N CYS A 34 27.48 -32.38 11.43
CA CYS A 34 27.89 -31.01 11.71
C CYS A 34 26.92 -29.98 11.13
N ARG A 35 26.48 -30.19 9.89
CA ARG A 35 25.49 -29.33 9.23
C ARG A 35 24.12 -29.40 9.91
N TRP A 36 23.76 -30.56 10.49
CA TRP A 36 22.53 -30.73 11.26
C TRP A 36 22.60 -30.00 12.61
N LYS A 37 23.74 -30.03 13.30
CA LYS A 37 23.95 -29.27 14.55
C LYS A 37 23.97 -27.75 14.35
N GLU A 38 24.52 -27.26 13.25
CA GLU A 38 24.55 -25.84 12.92
C GLU A 38 23.14 -25.31 12.63
N LEU A 39 22.36 -26.02 11.79
CA LEU A 39 20.95 -25.73 11.53
C LEU A 39 20.05 -25.89 12.78
N GLU A 40 20.42 -26.77 13.71
CA GLU A 40 19.70 -26.97 14.97
C GLU A 40 20.01 -25.87 16.00
N MET A 41 21.25 -25.36 16.05
CA MET A 41 21.59 -24.17 16.86
C MET A 41 20.95 -22.90 16.31
N GLU A 42 20.94 -22.69 14.98
CA GLU A 42 20.25 -21.57 14.34
C GLU A 42 18.74 -21.60 14.63
N ARG A 43 18.10 -22.77 14.58
CA ARG A 43 16.68 -22.93 14.96
C ARG A 43 16.41 -22.70 16.45
N ASN A 44 17.38 -22.98 17.32
CA ASN A 44 17.22 -22.76 18.76
C ASN A 44 17.40 -21.27 19.13
N ASP A 45 18.32 -20.59 18.43
CA ASP A 45 18.47 -19.12 18.49
C ASP A 45 17.22 -18.42 17.95
N GLU A 46 16.63 -18.92 16.87
CA GLU A 46 15.37 -18.40 16.32
C GLU A 46 14.22 -18.52 17.33
N LYS A 47 14.03 -19.70 17.95
CA LYS A 47 13.03 -19.88 19.02
C LYS A 47 13.30 -19.01 20.24
N GLY A 48 14.57 -18.84 20.62
CA GLY A 48 14.99 -17.99 21.74
C GLY A 48 14.66 -16.52 21.49
N PHE A 49 14.98 -16.03 20.29
CA PHE A 49 14.68 -14.66 19.88
C PHE A 49 13.18 -14.38 19.85
N PHE A 50 12.35 -15.26 19.25
CA PHE A 50 10.90 -15.08 19.25
C PHE A 50 10.29 -15.09 20.65
N SER A 51 10.78 -15.98 21.53
CA SER A 51 10.35 -16.02 22.94
C SER A 51 10.72 -14.73 23.67
N TRP A 52 11.93 -14.23 23.44
CA TRP A 52 12.39 -12.97 24.02
C TRP A 52 11.57 -11.77 23.52
N VAL A 53 11.35 -11.65 22.21
CA VAL A 53 10.50 -10.59 21.63
C VAL A 53 9.08 -10.65 22.23
N THR A 54 8.52 -11.85 22.40
CA THR A 54 7.20 -12.03 23.00
C THR A 54 7.14 -11.50 24.43
N SER A 55 8.18 -11.78 25.24
CA SER A 55 8.29 -11.24 26.61
C SER A 55 8.46 -9.72 26.60
N LEU A 56 9.34 -9.18 25.76
CA LEU A 56 9.56 -7.74 25.60
C LEU A 56 8.27 -6.99 25.23
N VAL A 57 7.47 -7.52 24.30
CA VAL A 57 6.19 -6.89 23.94
C VAL A 57 5.22 -6.96 25.11
N ARG A 58 5.09 -8.13 25.75
CA ARG A 58 4.13 -8.36 26.83
C ARG A 58 4.39 -7.45 28.03
N ASP A 59 5.65 -7.31 28.41
CA ASP A 59 6.05 -6.66 29.65
C ASP A 59 6.16 -5.13 29.49
N HIS A 60 6.41 -4.64 28.26
CA HIS A 60 6.74 -3.23 28.04
C HIS A 60 5.69 -2.45 27.27
N ARG A 61 4.75 -3.11 26.58
CA ARG A 61 3.70 -2.44 25.79
C ARG A 61 2.94 -1.37 26.59
N GLY A 62 2.66 -1.62 27.87
CA GLY A 62 1.93 -0.69 28.72
C GLY A 62 2.70 0.60 29.00
N ALA A 63 3.99 0.46 29.33
CA ALA A 63 4.89 1.59 29.56
C ALA A 63 5.14 2.39 28.28
N LEU A 64 5.33 1.70 27.14
CA LEU A 64 5.52 2.33 25.84
C LEU A 64 4.25 3.07 25.37
N ALA A 65 3.06 2.49 25.59
CA ALA A 65 1.79 3.17 25.31
C ALA A 65 1.58 4.39 26.22
N ALA A 66 2.11 4.38 27.45
CA ALA A 66 2.10 5.57 28.31
C ALA A 66 3.04 6.66 27.78
N VAL A 67 4.23 6.30 27.26
CA VAL A 67 5.13 7.24 26.58
C VAL A 67 4.44 7.89 25.38
N ALA A 68 3.78 7.10 24.53
CA ALA A 68 3.06 7.60 23.36
C ALA A 68 1.92 8.56 23.74
N ARG A 69 1.16 8.23 24.81
CA ARG A 69 0.11 9.11 25.35
C ARG A 69 0.67 10.42 25.92
N ASN A 70 1.82 10.37 26.59
CA ASN A 70 2.49 11.56 27.12
C ASN A 70 3.01 12.50 26.01
N GLU A 71 3.27 11.98 24.80
CA GLU A 71 3.58 12.81 23.62
C GLU A 71 2.32 13.43 22.96
N GLY A 72 1.13 13.11 23.47
CA GLY A 72 -0.15 13.71 23.10
C GLY A 72 -1.01 12.90 22.14
N LEU A 73 -0.82 11.57 22.04
CA LEU A 73 -1.67 10.69 21.23
C LEU A 73 -2.90 10.19 22.00
N LEU A 74 -3.99 9.94 21.25
CA LEU A 74 -5.15 9.18 21.72
C LEU A 74 -4.79 7.72 21.95
N ALA A 75 -5.68 6.98 22.63
CA ALA A 75 -5.43 5.58 23.00
C ALA A 75 -5.10 4.69 21.79
N ASP A 76 -5.89 4.79 20.72
CA ASP A 76 -5.71 3.97 19.53
C ASP A 76 -4.43 4.33 18.77
N ASP A 77 -4.20 5.63 18.53
CA ASP A 77 -2.96 6.10 17.91
C ASP A 77 -1.70 5.76 18.72
N ALA A 78 -1.81 5.75 20.05
CA ALA A 78 -0.72 5.37 20.92
C ALA A 78 -0.34 3.90 20.75
N LEU A 79 -1.33 3.00 20.58
CA LEU A 79 -1.07 1.59 20.31
C LEU A 79 -0.41 1.41 18.95
N ASP A 80 -0.86 2.12 17.93
CA ASP A 80 -0.25 2.03 16.61
C ASP A 80 1.18 2.58 16.58
N ALA A 81 1.45 3.70 17.27
CA ALA A 81 2.81 4.23 17.37
C ALA A 81 3.77 3.24 18.06
N VAL A 82 3.26 2.46 19.03
CA VAL A 82 4.02 1.37 19.66
C VAL A 82 4.25 0.22 18.68
N GLN A 83 3.25 -0.15 17.87
CA GLN A 83 3.40 -1.18 16.84
C GLN A 83 4.45 -0.78 15.79
N ASP A 84 4.41 0.47 15.30
CA ASP A 84 5.38 1.01 14.34
C ASP A 84 6.81 1.01 14.91
N ALA A 85 6.95 1.32 16.21
CA ALA A 85 8.22 1.26 16.91
C ALA A 85 8.76 -0.17 16.96
N PHE A 86 7.91 -1.16 17.28
CA PHE A 86 8.31 -2.57 17.27
C PHE A 86 8.66 -3.07 15.87
N ALA A 87 7.87 -2.72 14.84
CA ALA A 87 8.18 -3.07 13.46
C ALA A 87 9.53 -2.48 13.01
N THR A 88 9.79 -1.23 13.37
CA THR A 88 11.08 -0.56 13.12
C THR A 88 12.21 -1.28 13.84
N PHE A 89 12.03 -1.60 15.13
CA PHE A 89 13.02 -2.29 15.94
C PHE A 89 13.36 -3.67 15.38
N LEU A 90 12.36 -4.48 15.01
CA LEU A 90 12.55 -5.81 14.44
C LEU A 90 13.20 -5.78 13.05
N GLY A 91 13.03 -4.68 12.31
CA GLY A 91 13.70 -4.46 11.02
C GLY A 91 15.18 -4.07 11.12
N LEU A 92 15.70 -3.76 12.32
CA LEU A 92 17.11 -3.39 12.48
C LEU A 92 18.03 -4.61 12.29
N PRO A 93 19.11 -4.51 11.50
CA PRO A 93 20.04 -5.62 11.27
C PRO A 93 20.69 -6.17 12.56
N HIS A 94 20.69 -5.36 13.62
CA HIS A 94 21.31 -5.66 14.91
C HIS A 94 20.29 -5.98 16.02
N ALA A 95 18.99 -6.04 15.71
CA ALA A 95 17.93 -6.29 16.69
C ALA A 95 18.16 -7.57 17.51
N ARG A 96 18.72 -8.61 16.87
CA ARG A 96 19.08 -9.87 17.54
C ARG A 96 20.22 -9.73 18.55
N LYS A 97 21.13 -8.77 18.38
CA LYS A 97 22.21 -8.52 19.35
C LYS A 97 21.69 -7.78 20.58
N LEU A 98 20.76 -6.85 20.34
CA LEU A 98 20.03 -6.14 21.39
C LEU A 98 19.13 -7.05 22.23
N ALA A 99 18.78 -8.25 21.72
CA ALA A 99 18.02 -9.26 22.47
C ALA A 99 18.67 -9.68 23.80
N TYR A 100 19.99 -9.50 23.91
CA TYR A 100 20.76 -9.87 25.09
C TYR A 100 20.99 -8.67 26.04
N GLU A 101 20.55 -7.47 25.66
CA GLU A 101 20.73 -6.21 26.39
C GLU A 101 19.37 -5.53 26.57
N GLU A 102 18.65 -5.94 27.62
CA GLU A 102 17.25 -5.55 27.82
C GLU A 102 17.07 -4.03 28.00
N ASP A 103 17.95 -3.37 28.75
CA ASP A 103 17.87 -1.93 29.00
C ASP A 103 18.09 -1.10 27.72
N ASP A 104 19.00 -1.53 26.85
CA ASP A 104 19.26 -0.85 25.58
C ASP A 104 18.11 -1.02 24.61
N SER A 105 17.52 -2.22 24.56
CA SER A 105 16.28 -2.48 23.82
C SER A 105 15.13 -1.60 24.30
N ARG A 106 14.96 -1.47 25.63
CA ARG A 106 13.95 -0.61 26.26
C ARG A 106 14.14 0.86 25.88
N ASN A 107 15.37 1.36 26.01
CA ASN A 107 15.70 2.75 25.72
C ASN A 107 15.49 3.08 24.24
N LEU A 108 15.93 2.20 23.34
CA LEU A 108 15.73 2.36 21.91
C LEU A 108 14.25 2.35 21.54
N LEU A 109 13.47 1.41 22.08
CA LEU A 109 12.02 1.37 21.87
C LEU A 109 11.34 2.66 22.36
N ALA A 110 11.72 3.18 23.52
CA ALA A 110 11.19 4.45 24.01
C ALA A 110 11.53 5.62 23.08
N ILE A 111 12.73 5.66 22.50
CA ILE A 111 13.11 6.67 21.50
C ILE A 111 12.27 6.51 20.22
N LEU A 112 12.14 5.30 19.71
CA LEU A 112 11.35 4.99 18.51
C LEU A 112 9.88 5.37 18.69
N VAL A 113 9.29 5.04 19.84
CA VAL A 113 7.91 5.41 20.17
C VAL A 113 7.75 6.92 20.17
N ARG A 114 8.63 7.69 20.82
CA ARG A 114 8.55 9.17 20.80
C ARG A 114 8.65 9.72 19.37
N ASN A 115 9.53 9.17 18.55
CA ASN A 115 9.70 9.59 17.16
C ASN A 115 8.45 9.31 16.32
N HIS A 116 7.90 8.11 16.43
CA HIS A 116 6.66 7.73 15.75
C HIS A 116 5.47 8.57 16.23
N SER A 117 5.36 8.81 17.54
CA SER A 117 4.31 9.67 18.09
C SER A 117 4.38 11.10 17.57
N ARG A 118 5.57 11.72 17.54
CA ARG A 118 5.76 13.07 17.00
C ARG A 118 5.49 13.14 15.50
N ASN A 119 5.98 12.15 14.75
CA ASN A 119 5.73 12.08 13.31
C ASN A 119 4.23 11.91 13.01
N ARG A 120 3.53 11.09 13.80
CA ARG A 120 2.09 10.87 13.66
C ARG A 120 1.29 12.12 14.00
N ARG A 121 1.63 12.82 15.09
CA ARG A 121 1.02 14.13 15.38
C ARG A 121 1.22 15.14 14.26
N ARG A 122 2.46 15.29 13.77
CA ARG A 122 2.74 16.16 12.62
C ARG A 122 1.93 15.75 11.38
N ARG A 123 1.83 14.44 11.11
CA ARG A 123 1.03 13.93 9.98
C ARG A 123 -0.46 14.08 10.21
N HIS A 124 -0.97 13.98 11.43
CA HIS A 124 -2.38 14.16 11.78
C HIS A 124 -2.80 15.63 11.78
N GLU A 125 -1.87 16.55 12.07
CA GLU A 125 -2.07 17.99 11.82
C GLU A 125 -2.19 18.29 10.31
N LEU A 126 -1.53 17.49 9.46
CA LEU A 126 -1.57 17.63 7.99
C LEU A 126 -2.68 16.80 7.33
N ALA A 127 -3.00 15.64 7.88
CA ALA A 127 -4.03 14.74 7.42
C ALA A 127 -5.35 15.22 8.01
N ARG A 128 -6.31 15.60 7.16
CA ARG A 128 -7.67 15.89 7.62
C ARG A 128 -8.23 14.61 8.25
N PRO A 129 -8.42 14.55 9.57
CA PRO A 129 -8.97 13.36 10.21
C PRO A 129 -10.33 13.09 9.57
N HIS A 130 -10.65 11.83 9.30
CA HIS A 130 -12.01 11.45 8.94
C HIS A 130 -12.88 11.64 10.19
N LEU A 131 -13.31 12.88 10.43
CA LEU A 131 -14.27 13.21 11.47
C LEU A 131 -15.58 12.55 11.04
N SER A 132 -15.92 11.43 11.68
CA SER A 132 -17.24 10.78 11.55
C SER A 132 -18.29 11.52 12.37
N ASP A 133 -18.13 12.84 12.52
CA ASP A 133 -19.07 13.65 13.26
C ASP A 133 -20.37 13.72 12.45
N SER A 134 -21.48 13.41 13.09
CA SER A 134 -22.78 13.35 12.40
C SER A 134 -23.11 14.70 11.77
N GLU A 135 -22.71 15.80 12.43
CA GLU A 135 -22.86 17.16 11.91
C GLU A 135 -22.02 17.40 10.64
N VAL A 136 -20.81 16.82 10.54
CA VAL A 136 -19.98 16.93 9.34
C VAL A 136 -20.60 16.13 8.19
N VAL A 137 -21.11 14.92 8.46
CA VAL A 137 -21.77 14.08 7.45
C VAL A 137 -23.06 14.73 6.95
N GLU A 138 -23.84 15.35 7.85
CA GLU A 138 -25.07 16.08 7.50
C GLU A 138 -24.79 17.41 6.78
N SER A 139 -23.60 17.98 6.96
CA SER A 139 -23.14 19.16 6.20
C SER A 139 -22.61 18.84 4.80
N LEU A 140 -22.43 17.56 4.47
CA LEU A 140 -22.08 17.16 3.10
C LEU A 140 -23.28 17.45 2.20
N ALA A 141 -23.04 18.14 1.09
CA ALA A 141 -24.06 18.32 0.08
C ALA A 141 -24.57 16.94 -0.39
N ASP A 142 -25.89 16.77 -0.45
CA ASP A 142 -26.47 15.59 -1.08
C ASP A 142 -26.15 15.66 -2.57
N ASP A 143 -25.29 14.76 -3.06
CA ASP A 143 -24.94 14.65 -4.47
C ASP A 143 -26.13 14.19 -5.34
N ARG A 144 -27.27 13.86 -4.72
CA ARG A 144 -28.49 13.56 -5.46
C ARG A 144 -29.10 14.83 -6.03
N GLU A 145 -29.23 14.80 -7.34
CA GLU A 145 -29.93 15.82 -8.10
C GLU A 145 -31.39 15.94 -7.63
N SER A 146 -31.89 17.18 -7.50
CA SER A 146 -33.28 17.43 -7.14
C SER A 146 -34.24 16.89 -8.21
N VAL A 147 -35.48 16.57 -7.81
CA VAL A 147 -36.51 16.09 -8.75
C VAL A 147 -36.74 17.10 -9.89
N ASP A 148 -36.76 18.40 -9.57
CA ASP A 148 -36.91 19.46 -10.57
C ASP A 148 -35.73 19.50 -11.55
N SER A 149 -34.50 19.28 -11.07
CA SER A 149 -33.31 19.24 -11.94
C SER A 149 -33.30 17.97 -12.81
N LEU A 150 -33.75 16.82 -12.27
CA LEU A 150 -33.93 15.60 -13.06
C LEU A 150 -34.97 15.79 -14.19
N ILE A 151 -36.09 16.46 -13.90
CA ILE A 151 -37.11 16.79 -14.91
C ILE A 151 -36.52 17.74 -15.96
N ALA A 152 -35.85 18.82 -15.54
CA ALA A 152 -35.22 19.77 -16.45
C ALA A 152 -34.17 19.10 -17.35
N HIS A 153 -33.36 18.17 -16.82
CA HIS A 153 -32.41 17.40 -17.61
C HIS A 153 -33.10 16.47 -18.61
N ALA A 154 -34.19 15.81 -18.22
CA ALA A 154 -34.97 14.96 -19.12
C ALA A 154 -35.59 15.78 -20.26
N GLU A 155 -36.16 16.94 -19.96
CA GLU A 155 -36.72 17.87 -20.96
C GLU A 155 -35.63 18.38 -21.91
N ALA A 156 -34.49 18.82 -21.38
CA ALA A 156 -33.34 19.26 -22.18
C ALA A 156 -32.80 18.14 -23.08
N HIS A 157 -32.79 16.90 -22.60
CA HIS A 157 -32.38 15.74 -23.37
C HIS A 157 -33.33 15.46 -24.54
N VAL A 158 -34.65 15.53 -24.31
CA VAL A 158 -35.66 15.37 -25.37
C VAL A 158 -35.52 16.46 -26.44
N LEU A 159 -35.35 17.72 -26.03
CA LEU A 159 -35.12 18.84 -26.96
C LEU A 159 -33.85 18.61 -27.81
N ALA A 160 -32.74 18.26 -27.17
CA ALA A 160 -31.48 17.99 -27.86
C ALA A 160 -31.63 16.84 -28.89
N PHE A 161 -32.33 15.77 -28.52
CA PHE A 161 -32.59 14.65 -29.43
C PHE A 161 -33.41 15.06 -30.64
N GLN A 162 -34.50 15.83 -30.45
CA GLN A 162 -35.32 16.35 -31.53
C GLN A 162 -34.52 17.27 -32.48
N CYS A 163 -33.63 18.11 -31.95
CA CYS A 163 -32.75 18.94 -32.76
C CYS A 163 -31.76 18.11 -33.60
N VAL A 164 -31.20 17.04 -33.04
CA VAL A 164 -30.36 16.10 -33.79
C VAL A 164 -31.16 15.40 -34.90
N GLU A 165 -32.43 15.09 -34.67
CA GLU A 165 -33.30 14.50 -35.69
C GLU A 165 -33.67 15.45 -36.84
N LYS A 166 -33.57 16.77 -36.65
CA LYS A 166 -33.77 17.77 -37.72
C LYS A 166 -32.55 17.91 -38.64
N LEU A 167 -31.37 17.47 -38.21
CA LEU A 167 -30.15 17.55 -39.03
C LEU A 167 -30.25 16.66 -40.28
N ALA A 168 -29.58 17.09 -41.35
CA ALA A 168 -29.42 16.28 -42.55
C ALA A 168 -28.74 14.94 -42.21
N ALA A 169 -29.08 13.87 -42.92
CA ALA A 169 -28.65 12.50 -42.61
C ALA A 169 -27.12 12.36 -42.41
N VAL A 170 -26.33 13.00 -43.28
CA VAL A 170 -24.86 12.96 -43.21
C VAL A 170 -24.32 13.76 -42.00
N GLN A 171 -24.92 14.91 -41.68
CA GLN A 171 -24.53 15.70 -40.49
C GLN A 171 -24.85 14.95 -39.20
N ARG A 172 -26.01 14.28 -39.15
CA ARG A 172 -26.43 13.46 -38.00
C ARG A 172 -25.44 12.34 -37.73
N GLN A 173 -25.05 11.60 -38.77
CA GLN A 173 -24.02 10.54 -38.65
C GLN A 173 -22.69 11.10 -38.15
N VAL A 174 -22.24 12.25 -38.69
CA VAL A 174 -21.01 12.90 -38.23
C VAL A 174 -21.10 13.31 -36.75
N VAL A 175 -22.25 13.86 -36.31
CA VAL A 175 -22.49 14.24 -34.91
C VAL A 175 -22.49 13.01 -34.00
N THR A 176 -23.24 11.96 -34.33
CA THR A 176 -23.30 10.73 -33.55
C THR A 176 -21.89 10.15 -33.37
N LEU A 177 -21.15 9.96 -34.45
CA LEU A 177 -19.81 9.37 -34.40
C LEU A 177 -18.81 10.27 -33.65
N ARG A 178 -18.86 11.60 -33.83
CA ARG A 178 -17.88 12.53 -33.21
C ARG A 178 -18.19 12.92 -31.77
N LEU A 179 -19.46 13.03 -31.40
CA LEU A 179 -19.90 13.63 -30.13
C LEU A 179 -20.52 12.63 -29.16
N LEU A 180 -21.18 11.57 -29.67
CA LEU A 180 -21.77 10.53 -28.82
C LEU A 180 -20.83 9.33 -28.67
N GLU A 181 -20.14 8.94 -29.74
CA GLU A 181 -19.23 7.79 -29.75
C GLU A 181 -17.74 8.16 -29.63
N ASP A 182 -17.44 9.47 -29.52
CA ASP A 182 -16.08 10.03 -29.40
C ASP A 182 -15.04 9.48 -30.42
N GLN A 183 -15.47 9.17 -31.64
CA GLN A 183 -14.58 8.64 -32.68
C GLN A 183 -13.71 9.75 -33.26
N PRO A 184 -12.41 9.54 -33.53
CA PRO A 184 -11.54 10.57 -34.12
C PRO A 184 -11.96 10.91 -35.55
N GLY A 185 -11.80 12.18 -35.95
CA GLY A 185 -12.27 12.69 -37.24
C GLY A 185 -11.75 11.94 -38.48
N VAL A 186 -10.53 11.40 -38.41
CA VAL A 186 -9.97 10.56 -39.48
C VAL A 186 -10.75 9.25 -39.61
N ARG A 187 -11.03 8.56 -38.50
CA ARG A 187 -11.82 7.32 -38.49
C ARG A 187 -13.25 7.54 -38.97
N VAL A 188 -13.86 8.67 -38.60
CA VAL A 188 -15.20 9.06 -39.10
C VAL A 188 -15.18 9.29 -40.61
N ALA A 189 -14.12 9.92 -41.13
CA ALA A 189 -13.96 10.13 -42.55
C ALA A 189 -13.87 8.79 -43.30
N ASP A 190 -13.08 7.85 -42.79
CA ASP A 190 -12.94 6.50 -43.34
C ASP A 190 -14.27 5.74 -43.33
N LEU A 191 -15.00 5.76 -42.21
CA LEU A 191 -16.30 5.08 -42.05
C LEU A 191 -17.36 5.63 -43.01
N LEU A 192 -17.34 6.93 -43.28
CA LEU A 192 -18.32 7.61 -44.13
C LEU A 192 -17.86 7.71 -45.59
N GLY A 193 -16.66 7.24 -45.93
CA GLY A 193 -16.10 7.37 -47.28
C GLY A 193 -15.85 8.82 -47.70
N THR A 194 -15.47 9.69 -46.77
CA THR A 194 -15.21 11.12 -47.01
C THR A 194 -13.81 11.53 -46.57
N THR A 195 -13.48 12.83 -46.65
CA THR A 195 -12.20 13.36 -46.15
C THR A 195 -12.33 13.95 -44.74
N PRO A 196 -11.26 13.93 -43.92
CA PRO A 196 -11.28 14.55 -42.59
C PRO A 196 -11.67 16.04 -42.61
N GLY A 197 -11.28 16.76 -43.67
CA GLY A 197 -11.68 18.15 -43.88
C GLY A 197 -13.18 18.32 -44.09
N ASN A 198 -13.81 17.43 -44.86
CA ASN A 198 -15.27 17.42 -45.05
C ASN A 198 -16.01 17.14 -43.73
N VAL A 199 -15.52 16.17 -42.94
CA VAL A 199 -16.06 15.87 -41.61
C VAL A 199 -16.00 17.09 -40.69
N ALA A 200 -14.89 17.83 -40.68
CA ALA A 200 -14.75 19.04 -39.87
C ALA A 200 -15.76 20.14 -40.26
N VAL A 201 -15.96 20.35 -41.57
CA VAL A 201 -16.95 21.33 -42.08
C VAL A 201 -18.37 20.90 -41.72
N LEU A 202 -18.72 19.62 -41.90
CA LEU A 202 -20.03 19.08 -41.56
C LEU A 202 -20.31 19.21 -40.06
N LEU A 203 -19.34 18.87 -39.21
CA LEU A 203 -19.47 19.00 -37.75
C LEU A 203 -19.66 20.46 -37.33
N HIS A 204 -18.91 21.39 -37.93
CA HIS A 204 -19.06 22.82 -37.64
C HIS A 204 -20.47 23.32 -38.01
N ARG A 205 -20.97 22.96 -39.19
CA ARG A 205 -22.32 23.33 -39.65
C ARG A 205 -23.39 22.71 -38.75
N ALA A 206 -23.27 21.43 -38.43
CA ALA A 206 -24.19 20.72 -37.55
C ALA A 206 -24.24 21.36 -36.15
N LYS A 207 -23.10 21.72 -35.54
CA LYS A 207 -23.06 22.43 -34.25
C LYS A 207 -23.78 23.78 -34.30
N ARG A 208 -23.66 24.52 -35.40
CA ARG A 208 -24.35 25.80 -35.58
C ARG A 208 -25.87 25.62 -35.68
N GLU A 209 -26.32 24.62 -36.45
CA GLU A 209 -27.75 24.29 -36.58
C GLU A 209 -28.34 23.78 -35.26
N LEU A 210 -27.60 22.95 -34.52
CA LEU A 210 -28.04 22.47 -33.19
C LEU A 210 -28.20 23.62 -32.19
N ARG A 211 -27.26 24.57 -32.14
CA ARG A 211 -27.39 25.75 -31.27
C ARG A 211 -28.62 26.58 -31.61
N ALA A 212 -28.83 26.87 -32.90
CA ALA A 212 -30.00 27.61 -33.34
C ALA A 212 -31.30 26.89 -32.96
N CYS A 213 -31.37 25.57 -33.12
CA CYS A 213 -32.54 24.78 -32.76
C CYS A 213 -32.82 24.72 -31.24
N MET A 214 -31.78 24.80 -30.41
CA MET A 214 -31.93 24.79 -28.94
C MET A 214 -32.25 26.17 -28.35
N GLU A 215 -32.03 27.24 -29.11
CA GLU A 215 -32.33 28.63 -28.72
C GLU A 215 -33.71 29.12 -29.22
N GLU A 216 -34.39 28.33 -30.08
CA GLU A 216 -35.78 28.54 -30.56
C GLU A 216 -36.82 28.00 -29.57
#